data_AF-A0A4Y7LBT7-F1
#
_entry.id   AF-A0A4Y7LBT7-F1
#
_cell.length_a   1.000
_cell.length_b   1.000
_cell.length_c   1.000
_cell.angle_alpha   90.00
_cell.angle_beta   90.00
_cell.angle_gamma   90.00
#
_symmetry.space_group_name_H-M   'P 1'
#
loop_
_entity.id
_entity.type
_entity.pdbx_description
1 polymer ?
#
loop_
_entity_poly.entity_id
_entity_poly.type
_entity_poly.pdbx_seq_one_letter_code
_entity_poly.pdbx_strand_id
1 'polypeptide(L)'
;MEYIVTNSVKAVTELLDSVEDVGCEDAEKLQASKEVMANMLLKSLRAGDPVFERVSRAVYVAVRSAVLGGTVAHGRNLAETVLRRVGAAVLVDRVIEMADVLIIIARVSGGVHGEWYLQVVNNV
;
A
#
# COMPACT_ATOMS: atom_id res chain seq x y z
N MET A 1 6.89 -6.95 11.25
CA MET A 1 6.40 -5.64 10.78
C MET A 1 7.42 -4.54 11.04
N GLU A 2 8.01 -4.48 12.25
CA GLU A 2 9.08 -3.50 12.58
C GLU A 2 10.24 -3.52 11.59
N TYR A 3 10.72 -4.69 11.15
CA TYR A 3 11.78 -4.81 10.14
C TYR A 3 11.47 -4.05 8.83
N ILE A 4 10.22 -4.13 8.35
CA ILE A 4 9.79 -3.44 7.11
C ILE A 4 9.78 -1.93 7.32
N VAL A 5 9.27 -1.49 8.47
CA VAL A 5 9.22 -0.07 8.84
C VAL A 5 10.63 0.50 8.95
N THR A 6 11.53 -0.17 9.68
CA THR A 6 12.92 0.27 9.85
C THR A 6 13.66 0.34 8.51
N ASN A 7 13.49 -0.65 7.63
CA ASN A 7 14.08 -0.62 6.29
C ASN A 7 13.50 0.49 5.41
N SER A 8 12.20 0.77 5.51
CA SER A 8 11.56 1.82 4.71
C SER A 8 12.06 3.20 5.13
N VAL A 9 12.16 3.46 6.43
CA VAL A 9 12.72 4.70 6.96
C VAL A 9 14.18 4.85 6.52
N LYS A 10 14.98 3.78 6.65
CA LYS A 10 16.38 3.77 6.21
C LYS A 10 16.54 4.08 4.72
N ALA A 11 15.74 3.45 3.86
CA ALA A 11 15.81 3.67 2.42
C ALA A 11 15.48 5.11 2.03
N VAL A 12 14.49 5.73 2.71
CA VAL A 12 14.15 7.14 2.46
C VAL A 12 15.24 8.07 2.96
N THR A 13 15.86 7.79 4.12
CA THR A 13 16.98 8.60 4.62
C THR A 13 18.20 8.51 3.70
N GLU A 14 18.52 7.33 3.17
CA GLU A 14 19.62 7.15 2.19
C GLU A 14 19.33 7.87 0.87
N LEU A 15 18.07 7.90 0.42
CA LEU A 15 17.67 8.70 -0.75
C LEU A 15 17.90 10.19 -0.54
N LEU A 16 17.63 10.70 0.66
CA LEU A 16 17.89 12.10 1.00
C LEU A 16 19.40 12.42 1.03
N ASP A 17 20.27 11.44 1.29
CA ASP A 17 21.73 11.62 1.22
C ASP A 17 22.24 11.71 -0.22
N SER A 18 21.47 11.19 -1.19
CA SER A 18 21.87 11.14 -2.61
C SER A 18 21.53 12.40 -3.41
N VAL A 19 20.72 13.30 -2.85
CA VAL A 19 20.32 14.55 -3.52
C VAL A 19 21.42 15.59 -3.31
N GLU A 20 22.02 16.10 -4.41
CA GLU A 20 22.99 17.20 -4.34
C GLU A 20 22.35 18.41 -3.65
N ASP A 21 23.07 18.96 -2.69
CA ASP A 21 22.60 20.07 -1.87
C ASP A 21 22.57 21.35 -2.69
N VAL A 22 21.40 21.66 -3.28
CA VAL A 22 21.18 22.92 -3.97
C VAL A 22 20.99 24.03 -2.93
N GLY A 23 22.08 24.41 -2.27
CA GLY A 23 22.19 25.66 -1.53
C GLY A 23 22.14 25.62 0.01
N CYS A 24 22.32 24.49 0.69
CA CYS A 24 22.53 24.49 2.15
C CYS A 24 24.04 24.49 2.48
N GLU A 25 24.56 25.64 2.92
CA GLU A 25 25.95 25.74 3.42
C GLU A 25 26.11 25.15 4.85
N ASP A 26 25.01 24.69 5.46
CA ASP A 26 24.97 24.26 6.87
C ASP A 26 24.62 22.77 6.99
N ALA A 27 25.67 21.95 7.14
CA ALA A 27 25.58 20.51 7.30
C ALA A 27 24.83 20.08 8.58
N GLU A 28 24.89 20.88 9.65
CA GLU A 28 24.19 20.58 10.90
C GLU A 28 22.68 20.76 10.72
N LYS A 29 22.27 21.82 10.02
CA LYS A 29 20.87 22.07 9.66
C LYS A 29 20.30 20.97 8.74
N LEU A 30 21.10 20.48 7.80
CA LEU A 30 20.73 19.36 6.94
C LEU A 30 20.50 18.09 7.78
N GLN A 31 21.43 17.77 8.68
CA GLN A 31 21.34 16.59 9.54
C GLN A 31 20.12 16.64 10.47
N ALA A 32 19.86 17.79 11.10
CA ALA A 32 18.67 17.98 11.93
C ALA A 32 17.37 17.81 11.13
N SER A 33 17.33 18.33 9.90
CA SER A 33 16.16 18.17 9.02
C SER A 33 15.92 16.71 8.63
N LYS A 34 16.99 15.94 8.37
CA LYS A 34 16.92 14.50 8.09
C LYS A 34 16.37 13.71 9.26
N GLU A 35 16.84 14.00 10.48
CA GLU A 35 16.36 13.34 11.69
C GLU A 35 14.87 13.63 11.93
N VAL A 36 14.44 14.89 11.73
CA VAL A 36 13.01 15.25 11.79
C VAL A 36 12.19 14.46 10.76
N MET A 37 12.64 14.37 9.51
CA MET A 37 11.94 13.60 8.48
C MET A 37 11.88 12.11 8.80
N ALA A 38 12.99 11.51 9.26
CA ALA A 38 13.04 10.10 9.66
C ALA A 38 12.05 9.80 10.79
N ASN A 39 11.99 10.67 11.80
CA ASN A 39 11.05 10.56 12.91
C ASN A 39 9.59 10.74 12.48
N MET A 40 9.32 11.68 11.56
CA MET A 40 7.99 11.87 10.98
C MET A 40 7.54 10.64 10.18
N LEU A 41 8.43 10.07 9.37
CA LEU A 41 8.16 8.84 8.61
C LEU A 41 7.92 7.65 9.54
N LEU A 42 8.75 7.48 10.57
CA LEU A 42 8.57 6.41 11.53
C LEU A 42 7.22 6.53 12.26
N LYS A 43 6.82 7.74 12.63
CA LYS A 43 5.52 8.00 13.27
C LYS A 43 4.36 7.75 12.31
N SER A 44 4.46 8.22 11.07
CA SER A 44 3.40 8.08 10.07
C SER A 44 3.17 6.64 9.61
N LEU A 45 4.11 5.73 9.87
CA LEU A 45 4.00 4.29 9.60
C LEU A 45 3.38 3.50 10.76
N ARG A 46 3.12 4.13 11.92
CA ARG A 46 2.50 3.44 13.06
C ARG A 46 0.99 3.26 12.85
N ALA A 47 0.47 2.14 13.37
CA ALA A 47 -0.97 1.93 13.42
C ALA A 47 -1.65 3.03 14.25
N GLY A 48 -2.78 3.54 13.76
CA GLY A 48 -3.51 4.66 14.36
C GLY A 48 -3.01 6.04 13.93
N ASP A 49 -1.92 6.14 13.16
CA ASP A 49 -1.54 7.41 12.55
C ASP A 49 -2.49 7.72 11.36
N PRO A 50 -3.02 8.95 11.25
CA PRO A 50 -3.94 9.32 10.17
C PRO A 50 -3.36 9.12 8.76
N VAL A 51 -2.04 9.25 8.59
CA VAL A 51 -1.38 9.02 7.29
C VAL A 51 -1.40 7.52 6.97
N PHE A 52 -1.02 6.67 7.93
CA PHE A 52 -1.07 5.22 7.77
C PHE A 52 -2.49 4.75 7.43
N GLU A 53 -3.50 5.20 8.18
CA GLU A 53 -4.89 4.82 7.96
C GLU A 53 -5.40 5.27 6.59
N ARG A 54 -5.06 6.50 6.17
CA ARG A 54 -5.44 7.02 4.86
C ARG A 54 -4.83 6.20 3.72
N VAL A 55 -3.54 5.91 3.78
CA VAL A 55 -2.82 5.18 2.73
C VAL A 55 -3.26 3.71 2.70
N SER A 56 -3.29 3.04 3.85
CA SER A 56 -3.73 1.63 3.96
C SER A 56 -5.17 1.45 3.48
N ARG A 57 -6.08 2.37 3.82
CA ARG A 57 -7.46 2.37 3.31
C ARG A 57 -7.50 2.56 1.80
N ALA A 58 -6.70 3.47 1.24
CA ALA A 58 -6.63 3.65 -0.21
C ALA A 58 -6.16 2.37 -0.92
N VAL A 59 -5.12 1.71 -0.40
CA VAL A 59 -4.64 0.43 -0.93
C VAL A 59 -5.72 -0.66 -0.81
N TYR A 60 -6.38 -0.78 0.34
CA TYR A 60 -7.48 -1.72 0.54
C TYR A 60 -8.62 -1.51 -0.48
N VAL A 61 -9.06 -0.25 -0.66
CA VAL A 61 -10.12 0.09 -1.62
C VAL A 61 -9.66 -0.13 -3.05
N ALA A 62 -8.39 0.12 -3.39
CA ALA A 62 -7.85 -0.13 -4.72
C ALA A 62 -7.84 -1.63 -5.06
N VAL A 63 -7.32 -2.47 -4.14
CA VAL A 63 -7.35 -3.94 -4.30
C VAL A 63 -8.79 -4.44 -4.41
N ARG A 64 -9.69 -3.96 -3.54
CA ARG A 64 -11.11 -4.34 -3.60
C ARG A 64 -11.76 -3.94 -4.92
N SER A 65 -11.44 -2.75 -5.43
CA SER A 65 -11.94 -2.28 -6.72
C SER A 65 -11.46 -3.16 -7.88
N ALA A 66 -10.20 -3.60 -7.84
CA ALA A 66 -9.65 -4.52 -8.84
C ALA A 66 -10.26 -5.93 -8.73
N VAL A 67 -10.43 -6.47 -7.51
CA VAL A 67 -11.04 -7.79 -7.31
C VAL A 67 -12.51 -7.82 -7.78
N LEU A 68 -13.30 -6.80 -7.42
CA LEU A 68 -14.73 -6.76 -7.74
C LEU A 68 -15.02 -6.25 -9.17
N GLY A 69 -14.18 -5.36 -9.69
CA GLY A 69 -14.29 -4.79 -11.04
C GLY A 69 -13.53 -5.58 -12.12
N GLY A 70 -12.84 -6.66 -11.73
CA GLY A 70 -11.93 -7.42 -12.57
C GLY A 70 -10.58 -6.71 -12.81
N THR A 71 -9.59 -7.46 -13.28
CA THR A 71 -8.21 -6.97 -13.45
C THR A 71 -7.93 -6.32 -14.81
N VAL A 72 -8.94 -6.24 -15.67
CA VAL A 72 -8.89 -5.57 -16.98
C VAL A 72 -9.21 -4.07 -16.81
N ALA A 73 -9.46 -3.36 -17.91
CA ALA A 73 -9.61 -1.90 -17.96
C ALA A 73 -10.51 -1.28 -16.88
N HIS A 74 -11.65 -1.90 -16.54
CA HIS A 74 -12.58 -1.32 -15.55
C HIS A 74 -12.01 -1.29 -14.13
N GLY A 75 -11.67 -2.44 -13.55
CA GLY A 75 -11.12 -2.48 -12.19
C GLY A 75 -9.72 -1.86 -12.09
N ARG A 76 -8.91 -1.90 -13.16
CA ARG A 76 -7.66 -1.14 -13.25
C ARG A 76 -7.89 0.36 -13.11
N ASN A 77 -8.80 0.93 -13.89
CA ASN A 77 -9.10 2.37 -13.83
C ASN A 77 -9.64 2.80 -12.47
N LEU A 78 -10.47 1.96 -11.83
CA LEU A 78 -10.97 2.22 -10.48
C LEU A 78 -9.85 2.18 -9.44
N ALA A 79 -9.00 1.16 -9.48
CA ALA A 79 -7.84 1.03 -8.59
C ALA A 79 -6.88 2.22 -8.74
N GLU A 80 -6.55 2.60 -9.99
CA GLU A 80 -5.67 3.74 -10.26
C GLU A 80 -6.25 5.05 -9.73
N THR A 81 -7.56 5.28 -9.94
CA THR A 81 -8.24 6.48 -9.45
C THR A 81 -8.17 6.62 -7.93
N VAL A 82 -8.26 5.51 -7.21
CA VAL A 82 -8.13 5.48 -5.74
C VAL A 82 -6.69 5.77 -5.32
N LEU A 83 -5.72 5.09 -5.93
CA LEU A 83 -4.30 5.26 -5.61
C LEU A 83 -3.79 6.67 -5.93
N ARG A 84 -4.29 7.29 -7.00
CA ARG A 84 -3.93 8.66 -7.39
C ARG A 84 -4.24 9.69 -6.29
N ARG A 85 -5.27 9.46 -5.47
CA ARG A 85 -5.65 10.35 -4.34
C ARG A 85 -4.63 10.37 -3.20
N VAL A 86 -3.72 9.40 -3.16
CA VAL A 86 -2.63 9.30 -2.19
C VAL A 86 -1.25 9.36 -2.87
N GLY A 87 -1.18 9.78 -4.14
CA GLY A 87 0.08 9.88 -4.88
C GLY A 87 0.70 8.52 -5.25
N ALA A 88 -0.04 7.42 -5.13
CA ALA A 88 0.48 6.07 -5.30
C ALA A 88 0.07 5.41 -6.63
N ALA A 89 -0.29 6.19 -7.66
CA ALA A 89 -0.79 5.66 -8.94
C ALA A 89 0.21 4.69 -9.61
N VAL A 90 1.51 4.88 -9.38
CA VAL A 90 2.57 3.98 -9.86
C VAL A 90 2.46 2.53 -9.34
N LEU A 91 1.70 2.31 -8.26
CA LEU A 91 1.48 0.98 -7.69
C LEU A 91 0.30 0.22 -8.33
N VAL A 92 -0.36 0.78 -9.35
CA VAL A 92 -1.56 0.17 -9.94
C VAL A 92 -1.28 -1.23 -10.47
N ASP A 93 -0.17 -1.45 -11.18
CA ASP A 93 0.12 -2.76 -11.77
C ASP A 93 0.33 -3.82 -10.68
N ARG A 94 1.00 -3.46 -9.58
CA ARG A 94 1.17 -4.35 -8.41
C ARG A 94 -0.16 -4.68 -7.72
N VAL A 95 -1.07 -3.72 -7.65
CA VAL A 95 -2.43 -3.95 -7.11
C VAL A 95 -3.22 -4.91 -8.00
N ILE A 96 -3.05 -4.83 -9.32
CA ILE A 96 -3.72 -5.72 -10.28
C ILE A 96 -3.18 -7.14 -10.16
N GLU A 97 -1.87 -7.32 -10.06
CA GLU A 97 -1.25 -8.64 -9.82
C GLU A 97 -1.78 -9.29 -8.53
N MET A 98 -1.88 -8.52 -7.44
CA MET A 98 -2.45 -9.02 -6.18
C MET A 98 -3.92 -9.41 -6.33
N ALA A 99 -4.70 -8.61 -7.07
CA ALA A 99 -6.11 -8.90 -7.31
C ALA A 99 -6.31 -10.17 -8.13
N ASP A 100 -5.47 -10.43 -9.14
CA ASP A 100 -5.51 -11.67 -9.93
C ASP A 100 -5.34 -12.91 -9.04
N VAL A 101 -4.35 -12.89 -8.14
CA VAL A 101 -4.13 -13.98 -7.18
C VAL A 101 -5.36 -14.19 -6.29
N LEU A 102 -5.95 -13.11 -5.77
CA LEU A 102 -7.15 -13.19 -4.93
C LEU A 102 -8.37 -13.73 -5.70
N ILE A 103 -8.55 -13.34 -6.96
CA ILE A 103 -9.62 -13.85 -7.82
C ILE A 103 -9.44 -15.36 -8.06
N ILE A 104 -8.21 -15.81 -8.34
CA ILE A 104 -7.90 -17.23 -8.51
C ILE A 104 -8.22 -18.00 -7.23
N ILE A 105 -7.77 -17.51 -6.07
CA ILE A 105 -8.07 -18.13 -4.77
C ILE A 105 -9.58 -18.22 -4.56
N ALA A 106 -10.33 -17.12 -4.75
CA ALA A 106 -11.77 -17.11 -4.57
C ALA A 106 -12.48 -18.12 -5.49
N ARG A 107 -12.04 -18.23 -6.75
CA ARG A 107 -12.60 -19.18 -7.72
C ARG A 107 -12.31 -20.63 -7.31
N VAL A 108 -11.09 -20.94 -6.90
CA VAL A 108 -10.71 -22.29 -6.45
C VAL A 108 -11.45 -22.65 -5.17
N SER A 109 -11.49 -21.76 -4.18
CA SER A 109 -12.22 -21.98 -2.92
C SER A 109 -13.71 -22.21 -3.18
N GLY A 110 -14.33 -21.40 -4.03
CA GLY A 110 -15.73 -21.59 -4.41
C GLY A 110 -15.97 -22.89 -5.19
N GLY A 111 -15.06 -23.29 -6.07
CA GLY A 111 -15.18 -24.52 -6.83
C GLY A 111 -14.99 -25.81 -6.02
N VAL A 112 -14.05 -25.80 -5.06
CA VAL A 112 -13.73 -26.98 -4.24
C VAL A 112 -14.65 -27.07 -3.02
N HIS A 113 -14.91 -25.95 -2.36
CA HIS A 113 -15.62 -25.92 -1.08
C HIS A 113 -17.03 -25.33 -1.18
N GLY A 114 -17.48 -24.93 -2.37
CA GLY A 114 -18.78 -24.26 -2.57
C GLY A 114 -19.97 -25.02 -1.99
N GLU A 115 -20.09 -26.31 -2.34
CA GLU A 115 -21.16 -27.17 -1.81
C GLU A 115 -21.10 -27.31 -0.29
N TRP A 116 -19.89 -27.42 0.27
CA TRP A 116 -19.72 -27.47 1.73
C TRP A 116 -20.13 -26.15 2.39
N TYR A 117 -19.76 -25.01 1.81
CA TYR A 117 -20.19 -23.70 2.30
C TYR A 117 -21.72 -23.54 2.25
N LEU A 118 -22.38 -24.00 1.18
CA LEU A 118 -23.84 -23.99 1.06
C LEU A 118 -24.50 -24.82 2.17
N GLN A 119 -23.97 -26.00 2.47
CA GLN A 119 -24.48 -26.83 3.57
C GLN A 119 -24.31 -26.16 4.92
N VAL A 120 -23.16 -25.54 5.20
CA VAL A 120 -22.95 -24.81 6.47
C VAL A 120 -23.93 -23.64 6.61
N VAL A 121 -24.12 -22.85 5.56
CA VAL A 121 -25.02 -21.69 5.57
C VAL A 121 -26.49 -22.12 5.74
N ASN A 122 -26.90 -23.23 5.11
CA ASN A 122 -28.28 -23.73 5.18
C ASN A 122 -28.59 -24.49 6.48
N ASN A 123 -27.57 -24.85 7.27
CA ASN A 123 -27.70 -25.53 8.57
C ASN A 123 -27.68 -24.57 9.77
N VAL A 124 -27.71 -23.26 9.52
CA VAL A 124 -27.93 -22.18 10.50
C VAL A 124 -29.34 -21.65 10.34
#